data_AF-A0A316PDR1-F1
#
_entry.id   AF-A0A316PDR1-F1
#
_cell.length_a   1.000
_cell.length_b   1.000
_cell.length_c   1.000
_cell.angle_alpha   90.00
_cell.angle_beta   90.00
_cell.angle_gamma   90.00
#
_symmetry.space_group_name_H-M   'P 1'
#
loop_
_entity.id
_entity.type
_entity.pdbx_description
1 polymer ?
#
loop_
_entity_poly.entity_id
_entity_poly.type
_entity_poly.pdbx_seq_one_letter_code
_entity_poly.pdbx_strand_id
1 'polypeptide(L)'
;MPLTIEHHAVMFALLAKHAIEISGEKGKEAILAGMTRYGNERGRRMALNALERGDKLTVLNSQAYGEWKPDFPGQMEFGVTCGMPVLHTYIAKCAWCDAWAKHGLTEYGKYYCCNIDNAWFQGFNPEFTCTQLNPPMSWGGDCCRFSWGEGLTHKQIKALNKKKKSLGNACIKDFTFHTAHILHTVGDVLMEELGNDGAMAVSLAKSDYSDMFGKDALDCLDGIF
;
A
#
# COMPACT_ATOMS: atom_id res chain seq x y z
N MET A 1 -20.91 -5.12 3.64
CA MET A 1 -20.06 -4.46 4.66
C MET A 1 -18.86 -3.87 3.93
N PRO A 2 -18.30 -2.73 4.38
CA PRO A 2 -17.07 -2.23 3.76
C PRO A 2 -15.97 -3.28 3.89
N LEU A 3 -15.14 -3.41 2.86
CA LEU A 3 -14.01 -4.32 2.89
C LEU A 3 -13.00 -3.90 3.98
N THR A 4 -12.03 -4.77 4.26
CA THR A 4 -11.01 -4.60 5.31
C THR A 4 -9.61 -4.73 4.73
N ILE A 5 -8.56 -4.54 5.54
CA ILE A 5 -7.17 -4.78 5.11
C ILE A 5 -6.99 -6.20 4.55
N GLU A 6 -7.65 -7.19 5.15
CA GLU A 6 -7.55 -8.59 4.73
C GLU A 6 -7.97 -8.77 3.26
N HIS A 7 -9.10 -8.18 2.88
CA HIS A 7 -9.63 -8.19 1.52
C HIS A 7 -8.63 -7.55 0.54
N HIS A 8 -8.11 -6.38 0.87
CA HIS A 8 -7.12 -5.69 0.05
C HIS A 8 -5.82 -6.49 -0.08
N ALA A 9 -5.32 -7.05 1.02
CA ALA A 9 -4.09 -7.83 1.05
C ALA A 9 -4.19 -9.10 0.19
N VAL A 10 -5.33 -9.81 0.27
CA VAL A 10 -5.57 -11.03 -0.52
C VAL A 10 -5.75 -10.71 -1.99
N MET A 11 -6.50 -9.65 -2.36
CA MET A 11 -6.65 -9.25 -3.76
C MET A 11 -5.29 -9.05 -4.44
N PHE A 12 -4.39 -8.30 -3.81
CA PHE A 12 -3.03 -8.13 -4.31
C PHE A 12 -2.28 -9.46 -4.45
N ALA A 13 -2.32 -10.30 -3.41
CA ALA A 13 -1.55 -11.54 -3.41
C ALA A 13 -2.06 -12.55 -4.45
N LEU A 14 -3.36 -12.55 -4.76
CA LEU A 14 -3.94 -13.35 -5.84
C LEU A 14 -3.52 -12.85 -7.22
N LEU A 15 -3.52 -11.52 -7.44
CA LEU A 15 -2.96 -10.94 -8.67
C LEU A 15 -1.49 -11.34 -8.85
N ALA A 16 -0.70 -11.24 -7.77
CA ALA A 16 0.71 -11.62 -7.78
C ALA A 16 0.91 -13.12 -8.03
N LYS A 17 0.12 -13.97 -7.36
CA LYS A 17 0.14 -15.42 -7.53
C LYS A 17 -0.04 -15.79 -9.00
N HIS A 18 -1.17 -15.39 -9.59
CA HIS A 18 -1.50 -15.82 -10.94
C HIS A 18 -0.57 -15.22 -11.99
N ALA A 19 -0.15 -13.97 -11.84
CA ALA A 19 0.83 -13.37 -12.74
C ALA A 19 2.17 -14.14 -12.73
N ILE A 20 2.66 -14.49 -11.53
CA ILE A 20 3.94 -15.18 -11.36
C ILE A 20 3.84 -16.65 -11.78
N GLU A 21 2.77 -17.36 -11.45
CA GLU A 21 2.57 -18.76 -11.84
C GLU A 21 2.42 -18.91 -13.36
N ILE A 22 1.78 -17.96 -14.05
CA ILE A 22 1.58 -18.00 -15.50
C ILE A 22 2.83 -17.53 -16.26
N SER A 23 3.39 -16.39 -15.87
CA SER A 23 4.41 -15.69 -16.67
C SER A 23 5.80 -15.66 -16.03
N GLY A 24 6.00 -16.34 -14.91
CA GLY A 24 7.30 -16.45 -14.23
C GLY A 24 7.88 -15.09 -13.83
N GLU A 25 9.15 -14.86 -14.17
CA GLU A 25 9.85 -13.61 -13.83
C GLU A 25 9.20 -12.37 -14.47
N LYS A 26 8.65 -12.48 -15.69
CA LYS A 26 7.91 -11.38 -16.32
C LYS A 26 6.66 -11.01 -15.51
N GLY A 27 5.98 -12.02 -14.96
CA GLY A 27 4.85 -11.82 -14.06
C GLY A 27 5.24 -11.04 -12.81
N LYS A 28 6.37 -11.41 -12.20
CA LYS A 28 6.93 -10.70 -11.04
C LYS A 28 7.33 -9.26 -11.38
N GLU A 29 7.99 -9.03 -12.50
CA GLU A 29 8.37 -7.69 -12.98
C GLU A 29 7.13 -6.81 -13.17
N ALA A 30 6.08 -7.34 -13.81
CA ALA A 30 4.82 -6.63 -14.01
C ALA A 30 4.11 -6.31 -12.68
N ILE A 31 4.15 -7.21 -11.68
CA ILE A 31 3.63 -6.94 -10.33
C ILE A 31 4.37 -5.79 -9.65
N LEU A 32 5.71 -5.75 -9.75
CA LEU A 32 6.50 -4.67 -9.18
C LEU A 32 6.24 -3.33 -9.91
N ALA A 33 6.08 -3.37 -11.23
CA ALA A 33 5.67 -2.20 -12.01
C ALA A 33 4.28 -1.70 -11.59
N GLY A 34 3.31 -2.61 -11.44
CA GLY A 34 1.95 -2.33 -10.97
C GLY A 34 1.94 -1.69 -9.59
N MET A 35 2.72 -2.23 -8.64
CA MET A 35 2.85 -1.66 -7.30
C MET A 35 3.52 -0.28 -7.30
N THR A 36 4.49 -0.04 -8.19
CA THR A 36 5.08 1.28 -8.38
C THR A 36 4.02 2.28 -8.86
N ARG A 37 3.24 1.91 -9.88
CA ARG A 37 2.17 2.76 -10.42
C ARG A 37 1.09 3.04 -9.37
N TYR A 38 0.59 2.01 -8.70
CA TYR A 38 -0.40 2.10 -7.62
C TYR A 38 0.08 3.01 -6.48
N GLY A 39 1.32 2.81 -6.02
CA GLY A 39 1.93 3.66 -4.99
C GLY A 39 2.01 5.12 -5.43
N ASN A 40 2.51 5.39 -6.63
CA ASN A 40 2.63 6.74 -7.17
C ASN A 40 1.26 7.45 -7.27
N GLU A 41 0.24 6.77 -7.76
CA GLU A 41 -1.13 7.31 -7.85
C GLU A 41 -1.68 7.68 -6.47
N ARG A 42 -1.45 6.83 -5.47
CA ARG A 42 -1.78 7.08 -4.07
C ARG A 42 -1.05 8.31 -3.53
N GLY A 43 0.26 8.36 -3.71
CA GLY A 43 1.08 9.51 -3.31
C GLY A 43 0.60 10.82 -3.95
N ARG A 44 0.24 10.77 -5.24
CA ARG A 44 -0.26 11.94 -5.98
C ARG A 44 -1.58 12.46 -5.41
N ARG A 45 -2.51 11.58 -5.04
CA ARG A 45 -3.76 11.98 -4.37
C ARG A 45 -3.50 12.61 -3.00
N MET A 46 -2.55 12.06 -2.24
CA MET A 46 -2.12 12.64 -0.96
C MET A 46 -1.53 14.05 -1.17
N ALA A 47 -0.71 14.24 -2.20
CA ALA A 47 -0.14 15.53 -2.56
C ALA A 47 -1.20 16.54 -2.99
N LEU A 48 -2.16 16.14 -3.83
CA LEU A 48 -3.29 16.99 -4.22
C LEU A 48 -4.09 17.47 -3.00
N ASN A 49 -4.40 16.56 -2.06
CA ASN A 49 -5.08 16.91 -0.82
C ASN A 49 -4.29 17.95 0.02
N ALA A 50 -2.96 17.84 0.05
CA ALA A 50 -2.10 18.79 0.74
C ALA A 50 -2.13 20.16 0.06
N LEU A 51 -1.99 20.19 -1.27
CA LEU A 51 -1.97 21.42 -2.06
C LEU A 51 -3.31 22.17 -2.02
N GLU A 52 -4.44 21.46 -2.10
CA GLU A 52 -5.79 22.04 -1.98
C GLU A 52 -6.02 22.74 -0.63
N ARG A 53 -5.26 22.35 0.40
CA ARG A 53 -5.32 22.95 1.74
C ARG A 53 -4.20 23.96 2.00
N GLY A 54 -3.44 24.33 0.95
CA GLY A 54 -2.35 25.30 1.03
C GLY A 54 -1.09 24.79 1.74
N ASP A 55 -0.95 23.49 1.95
CA ASP A 55 0.23 22.91 2.57
C ASP A 55 1.34 22.60 1.54
N LYS A 56 2.59 22.59 2.00
CA LYS A 56 3.76 22.25 1.17
C LYS A 56 4.00 20.73 1.11
N LEU A 57 4.60 20.25 0.01
CA LEU A 57 4.98 18.84 -0.17
C LEU A 57 6.26 18.49 0.60
N THR A 58 6.16 18.49 1.93
CA THR A 58 7.26 18.16 2.87
C THR A 58 7.12 16.75 3.42
N VAL A 59 8.20 16.18 3.99
CA VAL A 59 8.13 14.89 4.70
C VAL A 59 7.09 14.93 5.82
N LEU A 60 6.97 16.05 6.54
CA LEU A 60 5.91 16.19 7.55
C LEU A 60 4.51 15.98 6.96
N ASN A 61 4.20 16.66 5.85
CA ASN A 61 2.88 16.59 5.26
C ASN A 61 2.63 15.25 4.56
N SER A 62 3.64 14.61 3.99
CA SER A 62 3.48 13.25 3.45
C SER A 62 3.00 12.27 4.52
N GLN A 63 3.52 12.40 5.75
CA GLN A 63 3.08 11.59 6.90
C GLN A 63 1.69 11.98 7.41
N ALA A 64 1.24 13.22 7.22
CA ALA A 64 -0.04 13.73 7.72
C ALA A 64 -1.22 13.32 6.84
N TYR A 65 -1.00 13.24 5.53
CA TYR A 65 -2.03 13.05 4.50
C TYR A 65 -2.29 11.58 4.13
N GLY A 66 -1.93 10.62 4.97
CA GLY A 66 -2.16 9.20 4.70
C GLY A 66 -3.64 8.86 4.41
N GLU A 67 -3.88 7.96 3.45
CA GLU A 67 -5.22 7.63 2.95
C GLU A 67 -5.89 6.40 3.61
N TRP A 68 -5.25 5.72 4.54
CA TRP A 68 -5.82 4.54 5.21
C TRP A 68 -5.56 4.57 6.71
N LYS A 69 -6.34 3.78 7.45
CA LYS A 69 -6.18 3.51 8.88
C LYS A 69 -6.48 2.03 9.16
N PRO A 70 -5.98 1.46 10.27
CA PRO A 70 -6.35 0.11 10.67
C PRO A 70 -7.87 -0.03 10.87
N ASP A 71 -8.40 -1.20 10.58
CA ASP A 71 -9.82 -1.56 10.75
C ASP A 71 -10.23 -1.46 12.22
N PHE A 72 -9.33 -1.79 13.15
CA PHE A 72 -9.54 -1.68 14.60
C PHE A 72 -8.24 -1.35 15.36
N PRO A 73 -8.33 -0.79 16.58
CA PRO A 73 -7.15 -0.49 17.40
C PRO A 73 -6.29 -1.72 17.67
N GLY A 74 -4.97 -1.59 17.50
CA GLY A 74 -4.02 -2.67 17.75
C GLY A 74 -3.80 -3.66 16.59
N GLN A 75 -4.57 -3.56 15.50
CA GLN A 75 -4.37 -4.38 14.29
C GLN A 75 -3.03 -4.08 13.60
N MET A 76 -2.54 -2.85 13.72
CA MET A 76 -1.22 -2.43 13.27
C MET A 76 -0.47 -1.80 14.44
N GLU A 77 0.84 -2.03 14.52
CA GLU A 77 1.72 -1.38 15.50
C GLU A 77 2.89 -0.76 14.74
N PHE A 78 2.97 0.57 14.77
CA PHE A 78 4.02 1.33 14.11
C PHE A 78 4.35 2.60 14.89
N GLY A 79 5.57 3.10 14.72
CA GLY A 79 6.05 4.25 15.46
C GLY A 79 7.31 4.88 14.87
N VAL A 80 7.86 5.85 15.60
CA VAL A 80 9.10 6.56 15.24
C VAL A 80 10.23 6.02 16.13
N THR A 81 11.28 5.51 15.50
CA THR A 81 12.51 5.08 16.20
C THR A 81 13.47 6.26 16.38
N CYS A 82 13.52 7.16 15.39
CA CYS A 82 14.38 8.34 15.41
C CYS A 82 13.71 9.49 14.66
N GLY A 83 13.74 10.71 15.22
CA GLY A 83 13.22 11.90 14.54
C GLY A 83 14.31 12.71 13.82
N MET A 84 15.55 12.67 14.28
CA MET A 84 16.67 13.48 13.77
C MET A 84 17.99 12.69 13.88
N PRO A 85 18.93 12.81 12.92
CA PRO A 85 18.91 13.73 11.77
C PRO A 85 17.99 13.29 10.62
N VAL A 86 17.49 12.05 10.66
CA VAL A 86 16.57 11.48 9.67
C VAL A 86 15.39 10.85 10.40
N LEU A 87 14.19 10.97 9.85
CA LEU A 87 13.00 10.30 10.36
C LEU A 87 13.13 8.82 10.06
N HIS A 88 13.23 8.01 11.12
CA HIS A 88 13.14 6.56 11.04
C HIS A 88 11.86 6.07 11.70
N THR A 89 11.12 5.21 11.01
CA THR A 89 9.90 4.58 11.53
C THR A 89 10.05 3.07 11.58
N TYR A 90 9.16 2.42 12.34
CA TYR A 90 9.06 0.97 12.37
C TYR A 90 7.61 0.49 12.25
N ILE A 91 7.43 -0.75 11.81
CA ILE A 91 6.17 -1.51 11.88
C ILE A 91 6.48 -2.85 12.56
N ALA A 92 5.88 -3.11 13.72
CA ALA A 92 6.07 -4.33 14.51
C ALA A 92 4.88 -5.31 14.46
N LYS A 93 3.69 -4.84 14.02
CA LYS A 93 2.53 -5.68 13.71
C LYS A 93 1.90 -5.23 12.40
N CYS A 94 1.62 -6.17 11.51
CA CYS A 94 1.21 -5.89 10.14
C CYS A 94 0.04 -6.78 9.70
N ALA A 95 -1.14 -6.17 9.59
CA ALA A 95 -2.37 -6.81 9.13
C ALA A 95 -2.27 -7.43 7.73
N TRP A 96 -1.43 -6.88 6.85
CA TRP A 96 -1.15 -7.48 5.54
C TRP A 96 -0.40 -8.80 5.69
N CYS A 97 0.65 -8.85 6.52
CA CYS A 97 1.39 -10.08 6.78
C CYS A 97 0.50 -11.14 7.44
N ASP A 98 -0.35 -10.74 8.40
CA ASP A 98 -1.30 -11.63 9.05
C ASP A 98 -2.31 -12.22 8.04
N ALA A 99 -2.84 -11.38 7.14
CA ALA A 99 -3.76 -11.82 6.10
C ALA A 99 -3.11 -12.82 5.13
N TRP A 100 -1.89 -12.53 4.66
CA TRP A 100 -1.20 -13.45 3.75
C TRP A 100 -0.83 -14.77 4.44
N ALA A 101 -0.41 -14.73 5.70
CA ALA A 101 -0.13 -15.94 6.48
C ALA A 101 -1.40 -16.77 6.68
N LYS A 102 -2.53 -16.14 7.05
CA LYS A 102 -3.84 -16.79 7.22
C LYS A 102 -4.28 -17.56 5.98
N HIS A 103 -4.02 -17.01 4.80
CA HIS A 103 -4.49 -17.57 3.52
C HIS A 103 -3.42 -18.37 2.76
N GLY A 104 -2.24 -18.58 3.34
CA GLY A 104 -1.13 -19.27 2.66
C GLY A 104 -0.58 -18.53 1.44
N LEU A 105 -0.73 -17.20 1.41
CA LEU A 105 -0.38 -16.32 0.29
C LEU A 105 0.91 -15.52 0.51
N THR A 106 1.66 -15.76 1.59
CA THR A 106 2.88 -15.00 1.93
C THR A 106 3.90 -14.96 0.79
N GLU A 107 4.08 -16.08 0.07
CA GLU A 107 5.05 -16.17 -1.03
C GLU A 107 4.78 -15.16 -2.15
N TYR A 108 3.52 -14.78 -2.36
CA TYR A 108 3.11 -13.82 -3.38
C TYR A 108 2.84 -12.44 -2.79
N GLY A 109 2.22 -12.37 -1.60
CA GLY A 109 1.93 -11.13 -0.89
C GLY A 109 3.18 -10.32 -0.54
N LYS A 110 4.32 -10.98 -0.27
CA LYS A 110 5.58 -10.31 0.07
C LYS A 110 6.07 -9.29 -0.96
N TYR A 111 5.66 -9.41 -2.23
CA TYR A 111 6.01 -8.46 -3.29
C TYR A 111 5.35 -7.08 -3.12
N TYR A 112 4.25 -6.98 -2.35
CA TYR A 112 3.65 -5.70 -1.98
C TYR A 112 4.66 -4.80 -1.27
N CYS A 113 5.46 -5.39 -0.38
CA CYS A 113 6.39 -4.68 0.48
C CYS A 113 7.68 -4.25 -0.23
N CYS A 114 7.92 -4.68 -1.47
CA CYS A 114 9.19 -4.43 -2.16
C CYS A 114 9.40 -2.95 -2.49
N ASN A 115 8.33 -2.22 -2.82
CA ASN A 115 8.43 -0.85 -3.32
C ASN A 115 7.29 0.09 -2.88
N ILE A 116 6.20 -0.40 -2.28
CA ILE A 116 5.03 0.44 -1.96
C ILE A 116 5.40 1.69 -1.16
N ASP A 117 6.24 1.56 -0.12
CA ASP A 117 6.59 2.67 0.76
C ASP A 117 7.39 3.76 0.07
N ASN A 118 8.28 3.37 -0.85
CA ASN A 118 9.00 4.33 -1.69
C ASN A 118 8.10 4.92 -2.78
N ALA A 119 7.27 4.10 -3.41
CA ALA A 119 6.40 4.51 -4.52
C ALA A 119 5.37 5.56 -4.08
N TRP A 120 4.69 5.38 -2.93
CA TRP A 120 3.76 6.42 -2.47
C TRP A 120 4.47 7.69 -2.03
N PHE A 121 5.68 7.57 -1.48
CA PHE A 121 6.46 8.73 -1.06
C PHE A 121 6.95 9.55 -2.25
N GLN A 122 7.39 8.89 -3.32
CA GLN A 122 7.73 9.51 -4.61
C GLN A 122 6.51 10.08 -5.32
N GLY A 123 5.37 9.39 -5.28
CA GLY A 123 4.11 9.93 -5.78
C GLY A 123 3.69 11.22 -5.08
N PHE A 124 4.03 11.36 -3.79
CA PHE A 124 3.76 12.58 -3.03
C PHE A 124 4.73 13.72 -3.40
N ASN A 125 6.01 13.41 -3.58
CA ASN A 125 7.02 14.33 -4.09
C ASN A 125 8.15 13.52 -4.77
N PRO A 126 8.42 13.74 -6.07
CA PRO A 126 9.35 12.90 -6.83
C PRO A 126 10.81 12.96 -6.33
N GLU A 127 11.18 13.99 -5.58
CA GLU A 127 12.52 14.13 -4.98
C GLU A 127 12.70 13.29 -3.70
N PHE A 128 11.62 12.69 -3.20
CA PHE A 128 11.64 11.91 -1.97
C PHE A 128 12.12 10.48 -2.21
N THR A 129 12.77 9.91 -1.19
CA THR A 129 13.23 8.52 -1.20
C THR A 129 13.00 7.90 0.18
N CYS A 130 12.31 6.76 0.20
CA CYS A 130 12.15 5.92 1.38
C CYS A 130 13.02 4.68 1.23
N THR A 131 13.89 4.44 2.22
CA THR A 131 14.79 3.29 2.23
C THR A 131 14.37 2.30 3.30
N GLN A 132 14.13 1.05 2.89
CA GLN A 132 13.98 -0.08 3.80
C GLN A 132 15.35 -0.40 4.44
N LEU A 133 15.44 -0.38 5.77
CA LEU A 133 16.71 -0.50 6.51
C LEU A 133 17.06 -1.95 6.90
N ASN A 134 16.10 -2.86 6.84
CA ASN A 134 16.27 -4.27 7.16
C ASN A 134 15.26 -5.12 6.37
N PRO A 135 15.45 -6.44 6.22
CA PRO A 135 14.46 -7.28 5.57
C PRO A 135 13.06 -7.03 6.15
N PRO A 136 12.03 -6.76 5.33
CA PRO A 136 10.68 -6.56 5.82
C PRO A 136 10.13 -7.85 6.45
N MET A 137 9.08 -7.73 7.28
CA MET A 137 8.46 -8.87 7.97
C MET A 137 7.99 -9.97 7.00
N SER A 138 7.46 -9.59 5.85
CA SER A 138 7.02 -10.53 4.80
C SER A 138 8.17 -11.32 4.16
N TRP A 139 9.41 -10.93 4.42
CA TRP A 139 10.64 -11.60 4.00
C TRP A 139 11.44 -12.15 5.20
N GLY A 140 10.79 -12.35 6.35
CA GLY A 140 11.39 -12.97 7.54
C GLY A 140 12.07 -11.99 8.51
N GLY A 141 11.91 -10.68 8.33
CA GLY A 141 12.38 -9.68 9.30
C GLY A 141 11.58 -9.69 10.61
N ASP A 142 12.20 -9.22 11.69
CA ASP A 142 11.57 -9.08 13.02
C ASP A 142 10.51 -7.96 13.06
N CYS A 143 10.77 -6.87 12.34
CA CYS A 143 9.87 -5.74 12.13
C CYS A 143 10.29 -5.03 10.83
N CYS A 144 9.47 -4.16 10.26
CA CYS A 144 9.92 -3.29 9.16
C CYS A 144 10.53 -2.02 9.74
N ARG A 145 11.67 -1.54 9.21
CA ARG A 145 12.26 -0.24 9.56
C ARG A 145 12.54 0.56 8.30
N PHE A 146 12.21 1.85 8.34
CA PHE A 146 12.29 2.74 7.19
C PHE A 146 13.06 4.01 7.52
N SER A 147 13.77 4.55 6.53
CA SER A 147 14.34 5.89 6.55
C SER A 147 13.65 6.76 5.50
N TRP A 148 13.19 7.95 5.90
CA TRP A 148 12.44 8.87 5.04
C TRP A 148 13.28 10.03 4.48
N GLY A 149 14.62 9.91 4.53
CA GLY A 149 15.56 10.87 3.93
C GLY A 149 15.75 12.20 4.67
N GLU A 150 14.70 12.75 5.28
CA GLU A 150 14.72 13.99 6.06
C GLU A 150 14.29 13.76 7.52
N GLY A 151 14.86 14.51 8.45
CA GLY A 151 14.47 14.51 9.85
C GLY A 151 13.26 15.39 10.16
N LEU A 152 12.54 15.05 11.22
CA LEU A 152 11.52 15.89 11.83
C LEU A 152 11.96 16.27 13.25
N THR A 153 12.15 17.58 13.47
CA THR A 153 12.36 18.13 14.80
C THR A 153 11.17 17.85 15.73
N HIS A 154 11.38 17.92 17.04
CA HIS A 154 10.29 17.75 18.01
C HIS A 154 9.12 18.74 17.79
N LYS A 155 9.41 19.97 17.34
CA LYS A 155 8.39 20.96 16.95
C LYS A 155 7.58 20.49 15.74
N GLN A 156 8.25 19.95 14.72
CA GLN A 156 7.61 19.36 13.55
C GLN A 156 6.77 18.13 13.90
N ILE A 157 7.22 17.25 14.80
CA ILE A 157 6.44 16.10 15.26
C ILE A 157 5.15 16.56 15.98
N LYS A 158 5.21 17.60 16.82
CA LYS A 158 4.01 18.20 17.42
C LYS A 158 3.07 18.78 16.36
N ALA A 159 3.61 19.47 15.36
CA ALA A 159 2.83 20.03 14.25
C ALA A 159 2.17 18.92 13.40
N LEU A 160 2.88 17.82 13.14
CA LEU A 160 2.36 16.62 12.48
C LEU A 160 1.14 16.06 13.23
N ASN A 161 1.27 15.84 14.53
CA ASN A 161 0.17 15.31 15.34
C ASN A 161 -1.04 16.26 15.37
N LYS A 162 -0.80 17.57 15.45
CA LYS A 162 -1.87 18.58 15.32
C LYS A 162 -2.53 18.53 13.95
N LYS A 163 -1.75 18.40 12.87
CA LYS A 163 -2.26 18.31 11.50
C LYS A 163 -3.10 17.05 11.29
N LYS A 164 -2.61 15.88 11.70
CA LYS A 164 -3.37 14.62 11.69
C LYS A 164 -4.71 14.75 12.42
N LYS A 165 -4.70 15.36 13.61
CA LYS A 165 -5.93 15.61 14.38
C LYS A 165 -6.90 16.55 13.65
N SER A 166 -6.40 17.58 12.97
CA SER A 166 -7.25 18.50 12.18
C SER A 166 -7.81 17.87 10.91
N LEU A 167 -7.06 16.97 10.26
CA LEU A 167 -7.53 16.25 9.08
C LEU A 167 -8.57 15.20 9.45
N GLY A 168 -8.45 14.57 10.63
CA GLY A 168 -9.36 13.51 11.06
C GLY A 168 -9.41 12.40 10.02
N ASN A 169 -10.62 12.11 9.52
CA ASN A 169 -10.82 11.14 8.44
C ASN A 169 -10.98 11.78 7.04
N ALA A 170 -10.75 13.08 6.88
CA ALA A 170 -11.06 13.80 5.63
C ALA A 170 -10.31 13.28 4.39
N CYS A 171 -9.13 12.67 4.59
CA CYS A 171 -8.32 12.06 3.54
C CYS A 171 -8.36 10.53 3.56
N ILE A 172 -9.07 9.93 4.53
CA ILE A 172 -9.13 8.48 4.68
C ILE A 172 -10.15 7.91 3.69
N LYS A 173 -9.71 6.95 2.90
CA LYS A 173 -10.53 6.13 2.02
C LYS A 173 -10.74 4.76 2.68
N ASP A 174 -11.89 4.15 2.46
CA ASP A 174 -12.16 2.80 2.96
C ASP A 174 -11.42 1.73 2.14
N PHE A 175 -11.43 0.48 2.62
CA PHE A 175 -10.77 -0.60 1.90
C PHE A 175 -11.56 -1.10 0.69
N THR A 176 -12.83 -0.71 0.52
CA THR A 176 -13.53 -0.91 -0.75
C THR A 176 -12.83 -0.11 -1.85
N PHE A 177 -12.58 1.18 -1.60
CA PHE A 177 -11.82 2.04 -2.52
C PHE A 177 -10.40 1.53 -2.74
N HIS A 178 -9.65 1.18 -1.69
CA HIS A 178 -8.27 0.72 -1.86
C HIS A 178 -8.19 -0.63 -2.59
N THR A 179 -9.14 -1.55 -2.35
CA THR A 179 -9.18 -2.85 -3.04
C THR A 179 -9.55 -2.68 -4.51
N ALA A 180 -10.48 -1.78 -4.83
CA ALA A 180 -10.79 -1.44 -6.21
C ALA A 180 -9.60 -0.77 -6.91
N HIS A 181 -8.92 0.16 -6.22
CA HIS A 181 -7.74 0.85 -6.76
C HIS A 181 -6.61 -0.13 -7.09
N ILE A 182 -6.28 -1.06 -6.19
CA ILE A 182 -5.20 -2.02 -6.46
C ILE A 182 -5.58 -3.02 -7.55
N LEU A 183 -6.83 -3.48 -7.57
CA LEU A 183 -7.34 -4.36 -8.64
C LEU A 183 -7.26 -3.67 -10.00
N HIS A 184 -7.71 -2.43 -10.09
CA HIS A 184 -7.68 -1.64 -11.31
C HIS A 184 -6.24 -1.39 -11.77
N THR A 185 -5.42 -0.72 -10.96
CA THR A 185 -4.08 -0.28 -11.41
C THR A 185 -3.13 -1.45 -11.65
N VAL A 186 -3.11 -2.45 -10.76
CA VAL A 186 -2.23 -3.62 -10.96
C VAL A 186 -2.78 -4.48 -12.09
N GLY A 187 -4.10 -4.68 -12.17
CA GLY A 187 -4.72 -5.43 -13.26
C GLY A 187 -4.44 -4.83 -14.64
N ASP A 188 -4.54 -3.51 -14.78
CA ASP A 188 -4.23 -2.80 -16.02
C ASP A 188 -2.76 -2.98 -16.41
N VAL A 189 -1.82 -2.85 -15.47
CA VAL A 189 -0.40 -3.10 -15.74
C VAL A 189 -0.16 -4.55 -16.16
N LEU A 190 -0.81 -5.53 -15.53
CA LEU A 190 -0.69 -6.92 -15.95
C LEU A 190 -1.18 -7.12 -17.39
N MET A 191 -2.32 -6.53 -17.76
CA MET A 191 -2.85 -6.62 -19.12
C MET A 191 -1.97 -5.90 -20.14
N GLU A 192 -1.43 -4.73 -19.79
CA GLU A 192 -0.50 -3.96 -20.64
C GLU A 192 0.81 -4.70 -20.91
N GLU A 193 1.44 -5.27 -19.87
CA GLU A 193 2.78 -5.85 -19.95
C GLU A 193 2.77 -7.33 -20.38
N LEU A 194 1.71 -8.07 -20.07
CA LEU A 194 1.62 -9.52 -20.28
C LEU A 194 0.55 -9.94 -21.30
N GLY A 195 -0.28 -9.01 -21.78
CA GLY A 195 -1.34 -9.29 -22.74
C GLY A 195 -2.35 -10.33 -22.25
N ASN A 196 -2.55 -11.40 -23.02
CA ASN A 196 -3.51 -12.46 -22.70
C ASN A 196 -3.19 -13.17 -21.37
N ASP A 197 -1.91 -13.35 -21.04
CA ASP A 197 -1.51 -13.96 -19.79
C ASP A 197 -1.87 -13.06 -18.60
N GLY A 198 -1.74 -11.74 -18.77
CA GLY A 198 -2.17 -10.75 -17.79
C GLY A 198 -3.68 -10.74 -17.58
N ALA A 199 -4.45 -10.77 -18.67
CA ALA A 199 -5.91 -10.86 -18.61
C ALA A 199 -6.36 -12.16 -17.91
N MET A 200 -5.70 -13.28 -18.19
CA MET A 200 -5.95 -14.56 -17.53
C MET A 200 -5.62 -14.48 -16.04
N ALA A 201 -4.48 -13.89 -15.66
CA ALA A 201 -4.09 -13.72 -14.27
C ALA A 201 -5.11 -12.88 -13.47
N VAL A 202 -5.59 -11.77 -14.04
CA VAL A 202 -6.63 -10.94 -13.43
C VAL A 202 -7.95 -11.72 -13.29
N SER A 203 -8.35 -12.48 -14.32
CA SER A 203 -9.57 -13.27 -14.27
C SER A 203 -9.52 -14.35 -13.18
N LEU A 204 -8.40 -15.06 -13.06
CA LEU A 204 -8.22 -16.08 -12.03
C LEU A 204 -8.16 -15.46 -10.63
N ALA A 205 -7.49 -14.32 -10.47
CA ALA A 205 -7.46 -13.60 -9.21
C ALA A 205 -8.86 -13.18 -8.75
N LYS A 206 -9.70 -12.68 -9.66
CA LYS A 206 -11.11 -12.35 -9.38
C LYS A 206 -11.95 -13.57 -9.00
N SER A 207 -11.72 -14.71 -9.67
CA SER A 207 -12.38 -15.98 -9.35
C SER A 207 -12.03 -16.44 -7.95
N ASP A 208 -10.75 -16.60 -7.64
CA ASP A 208 -10.27 -17.03 -6.32
C ASP A 208 -10.75 -16.06 -5.22
N TYR A 209 -10.72 -14.75 -5.49
CA TYR A 209 -11.20 -13.75 -4.55
C TYR A 209 -12.69 -13.90 -4.24
N SER A 210 -13.51 -14.19 -5.26
CA SER A 210 -14.95 -14.44 -5.11
C SER A 210 -15.22 -15.73 -4.36
N ASP A 211 -14.42 -16.78 -4.57
CA ASP A 211 -14.54 -18.04 -3.84
C ASP A 211 -14.20 -17.86 -2.35
N MET A 212 -13.23 -16.99 -2.05
CA MET A 212 -12.78 -16.71 -0.67
C MET A 212 -13.72 -15.80 0.11
N PHE A 213 -14.20 -14.70 -0.50
CA PHE A 213 -14.95 -13.65 0.20
C PHE A 213 -16.40 -13.51 -0.25
N GLY A 214 -16.83 -14.30 -1.22
CA GLY A 214 -18.14 -14.20 -1.84
C GLY A 214 -18.16 -13.19 -2.98
N LYS A 215 -19.07 -13.43 -3.93
CA LYS A 215 -19.24 -12.58 -5.12
C LYS A 215 -19.53 -11.12 -4.77
N ASP A 216 -20.34 -10.86 -3.74
CA ASP A 216 -20.66 -9.51 -3.28
C ASP A 216 -19.42 -8.68 -2.91
N ALA A 217 -18.35 -9.32 -2.43
CA ALA A 217 -17.09 -8.63 -2.11
C ALA A 217 -16.35 -8.20 -3.38
N LEU A 218 -16.47 -8.93 -4.48
CA LEU A 218 -15.92 -8.54 -5.78
C LEU A 218 -16.81 -7.50 -6.47
N ASP A 219 -18.11 -7.74 -6.54
CA ASP A 219 -19.08 -6.89 -7.23
C ASP A 219 -19.11 -5.46 -6.62
N CYS A 220 -18.82 -5.32 -5.32
CA CYS A 220 -18.74 -4.00 -4.68
C CYS A 220 -17.55 -3.13 -5.11
N LEU A 221 -16.61 -3.67 -5.89
CA LEU A 221 -15.48 -2.94 -6.45
C LEU A 221 -15.80 -2.25 -7.78
N ASP A 222 -16.87 -2.70 -8.45
CA ASP A 222 -17.22 -2.23 -9.81
C ASP A 222 -17.64 -0.75 -9.80
N GLY A 223 -17.17 -0.01 -10.80
CA GLY A 223 -17.52 1.40 -11.02
C GLY A 223 -16.83 2.41 -10.10
N ILE A 224 -15.85 1.98 -9.30
CA ILE A 224 -15.04 2.89 -8.47
C ILE A 224 -13.90 3.55 -9.28
N PHE A 225 -13.29 2.79 -10.19
CA PHE A 225 -12.28 3.22 -11.17
C PHE A 225 -12.73 2.77 -12.56
#